data_AF-A0A1X0WIS4-F1
#
_entry.id   AF-A0A1X0WIS4-F1
#
_cell.length_a   1.000
_cell.length_b   1.000
_cell.length_c   1.000
_cell.angle_alpha   90.00
_cell.angle_beta   90.00
_cell.angle_gamma   90.00
#
_symmetry.space_group_name_H-M   'P 1'
#
loop_
_entity.id
_entity.type
_entity.pdbx_description
1 polymer ?
#
loop_
_entity_poly.entity_id
_entity_poly.type
_entity_poly.pdbx_seq_one_letter_code
_entity_poly.pdbx_strand_id
1 'polypeptide(L)'
;MPRARILLKLRTQPVVGALLLSLLAGCSSEKNTVSTQRPEQVRADIVSLMPANVADKQGWAKDISTAFITQKIDPTTENICAVLAVTEQESNFNANAPVPGLGKIAWKEIDRRAAEVHIPAFLVHTALKINSPNGKSYSDRLDNVRSEKELSAIFDDFIGMVPMGQKLFGNLNPVHTGGPMQVSVAFAESKASGYPYPIDGTIRREVFSRRGGMYFGIAHLLGYPTHYSEPIYRFADYNAGFYASRNAAFQQAVSRLSGVKLALDGDVVSYSDTTGKTEMAVRRLSKRLSLSNSDISRDLRLGESIDFEKTPTWKLVFALADKTAGKKVPREMLPGIELNSPKITRNLTTAWFAQRVDERRRQCLTRG
;
A
#
# COMPACT_ATOMS: atom_id res chain seq x y z
N MET A 1 -65.01 63.97 12.17
CA MET A 1 -66.43 63.85 11.76
C MET A 1 -66.58 64.44 10.36
N PRO A 2 -67.41 63.92 9.44
CA PRO A 2 -68.17 62.65 9.43
C PRO A 2 -67.88 61.76 8.18
N ARG A 3 -67.92 60.43 8.37
CA ARG A 3 -68.86 59.43 7.80
C ARG A 3 -68.76 59.10 6.29
N ALA A 4 -68.37 57.87 5.99
CA ALA A 4 -69.01 56.96 5.02
C ALA A 4 -68.57 55.51 5.30
N ARG A 5 -69.41 54.67 5.93
CA ARG A 5 -70.27 53.60 5.35
C ARG A 5 -69.54 52.35 4.80
N ILE A 6 -69.20 51.46 5.74
CA ILE A 6 -69.49 50.02 5.92
C ILE A 6 -70.38 49.27 4.87
N LEU A 7 -69.83 48.10 4.43
CA LEU A 7 -70.40 46.76 4.03
C LEU A 7 -71.30 46.65 2.75
N LEU A 8 -71.34 45.58 1.93
CA LEU A 8 -71.00 44.15 2.07
C LEU A 8 -70.99 43.43 0.67
N LYS A 9 -70.17 42.37 0.55
CA LYS A 9 -70.30 41.12 -0.26
C LYS A 9 -70.39 41.15 -1.80
N LEU A 10 -69.46 40.44 -2.44
CA LEU A 10 -69.75 39.27 -3.29
C LEU A 10 -68.51 38.37 -3.44
N ARG A 11 -68.76 37.07 -3.46
CA ARG A 11 -67.82 35.94 -3.41
C ARG A 11 -67.64 35.42 -4.84
N THR A 12 -66.40 35.18 -5.27
CA THR A 12 -66.01 34.19 -6.32
C THR A 12 -64.47 34.14 -6.42
N GLN A 13 -63.90 32.94 -6.22
CA GLN A 13 -62.51 32.55 -6.55
C GLN A 13 -62.40 32.29 -8.09
N PRO A 14 -61.23 32.08 -8.74
CA PRO A 14 -59.94 31.55 -8.24
C PRO A 14 -58.62 32.13 -8.85
N VAL A 15 -57.50 31.78 -8.21
CA VAL A 15 -56.15 31.39 -8.73
C VAL A 15 -55.50 32.25 -9.83
N VAL A 16 -54.34 32.87 -9.53
CA VAL A 16 -53.01 32.67 -10.19
C VAL A 16 -51.97 33.57 -9.50
N GLY A 17 -50.87 32.97 -9.03
CA GLY A 17 -49.52 33.55 -9.17
C GLY A 17 -49.00 34.48 -8.07
N ALA A 18 -48.15 33.95 -7.18
CA ALA A 18 -46.73 34.36 -7.09
C ALA A 18 -46.00 33.53 -6.02
N LEU A 19 -45.23 32.56 -6.51
CA LEU A 19 -44.06 31.99 -5.86
C LEU A 19 -43.05 33.10 -5.54
N LEU A 20 -42.40 33.04 -4.38
CA LEU A 20 -40.93 33.15 -4.22
C LEU A 20 -40.59 33.14 -2.72
N LEU A 21 -40.34 31.96 -2.18
CA LEU A 21 -39.63 31.78 -0.91
C LEU A 21 -38.36 31.00 -1.20
N SER A 22 -37.25 31.71 -0.99
CA SER A 22 -35.88 31.37 -1.30
C SER A 22 -35.41 30.15 -0.50
N LEU A 23 -34.96 29.11 -1.20
CA LEU A 23 -34.24 27.97 -0.65
C LEU A 23 -32.84 28.41 -0.21
N LEU A 24 -32.60 28.46 1.10
CA LEU A 24 -31.26 28.44 1.69
C LEU A 24 -30.71 27.02 1.61
N ALA A 25 -30.03 26.69 0.51
CA ALA A 25 -29.22 25.49 0.41
C ALA A 25 -27.89 25.73 1.14
N GLY A 26 -27.82 25.30 2.41
CA GLY A 26 -26.56 25.18 3.13
C GLY A 26 -25.71 24.06 2.51
N CYS A 27 -24.54 24.41 2.00
CA CYS A 27 -23.51 23.44 1.61
C CYS A 27 -22.98 22.77 2.88
N SER A 28 -23.52 21.59 3.20
CA SER A 28 -22.95 20.70 4.22
C SER A 28 -21.67 20.11 3.65
N SER A 29 -20.52 20.56 4.16
CA SER A 29 -19.24 19.85 4.00
C SER A 29 -19.43 18.43 4.51
N GLU A 30 -19.32 17.43 3.63
CA GLU A 30 -19.30 16.01 4.01
C GLU A 30 -18.18 15.79 5.01
N LYS A 31 -18.53 15.69 6.29
CA LYS A 31 -17.67 15.09 7.30
C LYS A 31 -17.76 13.60 7.07
N ASN A 32 -16.61 12.94 6.89
CA ASN A 32 -16.48 11.48 6.90
C ASN A 32 -17.09 10.93 8.19
N THR A 33 -18.38 10.60 8.15
CA THR A 33 -19.06 9.82 9.18
C THR A 33 -18.55 8.39 9.05
N VAL A 34 -17.82 7.93 10.07
CA VAL A 34 -17.48 6.52 10.23
C VAL A 34 -18.75 5.70 10.02
N SER A 35 -18.73 4.79 9.06
CA SER A 35 -19.92 4.01 8.67
C SER A 35 -20.60 3.38 9.89
N THR A 36 -21.90 3.62 10.07
CA THR A 36 -22.74 2.98 11.10
C THR A 36 -23.17 1.57 10.72
N GLN A 37 -22.61 1.00 9.64
CA GLN A 37 -22.94 -0.34 9.19
C GLN A 37 -22.59 -1.37 10.26
N ARG A 38 -23.55 -2.26 10.52
CA ARG A 38 -23.36 -3.35 11.47
C ARG A 38 -22.34 -4.36 10.91
N PRO A 39 -21.44 -4.94 11.73
CA PRO A 39 -20.37 -5.82 11.24
C PRO A 39 -20.83 -7.01 10.39
N GLU A 40 -22.03 -7.54 10.62
CA GLU A 40 -22.60 -8.61 9.79
C GLU A 40 -22.95 -8.15 8.38
N GLN A 41 -23.41 -6.91 8.23
CA GLN A 41 -23.72 -6.34 6.91
C GLN A 41 -22.42 -6.16 6.12
N VAL A 42 -21.39 -5.59 6.74
CA VAL A 42 -20.08 -5.42 6.12
C VAL A 42 -19.53 -6.77 5.64
N ARG A 43 -19.66 -7.84 6.43
CA ARG A 43 -19.25 -9.19 6.02
C ARG A 43 -20.08 -9.70 4.83
N ALA A 44 -21.39 -9.49 4.83
CA ALA A 44 -22.25 -9.89 3.72
C ALA A 44 -21.86 -9.18 2.42
N ASP A 45 -21.60 -7.87 2.47
CA ASP A 45 -21.16 -7.06 1.33
C ASP A 45 -19.79 -7.54 0.81
N ILE A 46 -18.85 -7.84 1.71
CA ILE A 46 -17.54 -8.40 1.32
C ILE A 46 -17.71 -9.76 0.62
N VAL A 47 -18.61 -10.63 1.10
CA VAL A 47 -18.88 -11.94 0.49
C VAL A 47 -19.50 -11.82 -0.90
N SER A 48 -20.43 -10.90 -1.11
CA SER A 48 -21.10 -10.70 -2.40
C SER A 48 -20.15 -10.17 -3.47
N LEU A 49 -19.20 -9.31 -3.08
CA LEU A 49 -18.21 -8.71 -3.97
C LEU A 49 -17.05 -9.67 -4.35
N MET A 50 -16.80 -10.71 -3.56
CA MET A 50 -15.74 -11.69 -3.83
C MET A 50 -15.98 -12.51 -5.12
N PRO A 51 -14.92 -12.82 -5.90
CA PRO A 51 -15.03 -13.76 -7.02
C PRO A 51 -15.66 -15.10 -6.62
N ALA A 52 -16.41 -15.73 -7.53
CA ALA A 52 -17.19 -16.93 -7.24
C ALA A 52 -16.32 -18.15 -6.83
N ASN A 53 -15.10 -18.23 -7.35
CA ASN A 53 -14.15 -19.31 -7.12
C ASN A 53 -13.36 -19.21 -5.79
N VAL A 54 -13.60 -18.17 -4.98
CA VAL A 54 -12.92 -18.02 -3.68
C VAL A 54 -13.46 -19.06 -2.69
N ALA A 55 -12.58 -19.91 -2.18
CA ALA A 55 -12.89 -20.82 -1.08
C ALA A 55 -12.95 -20.07 0.26
N ASP A 56 -13.81 -20.54 1.18
CA ASP A 56 -14.00 -19.95 2.51
C ASP A 56 -14.24 -18.43 2.49
N LYS A 57 -15.18 -17.96 1.65
CA LYS A 57 -15.55 -16.53 1.57
C LYS A 57 -15.88 -15.92 2.93
N GLN A 58 -16.53 -16.70 3.81
CA GLN A 58 -16.89 -16.24 5.15
C GLN A 58 -15.66 -15.97 6.03
N GLY A 59 -14.64 -16.84 5.96
CA GLY A 59 -13.38 -16.62 6.65
C GLY A 59 -12.64 -15.38 6.16
N TRP A 60 -12.56 -15.16 4.85
CA TRP A 60 -11.99 -13.95 4.26
C TRP A 60 -12.75 -12.69 4.69
N ALA A 61 -14.08 -12.71 4.61
CA ALA A 61 -14.91 -11.58 4.99
C ALA A 61 -14.78 -11.23 6.47
N LYS A 62 -14.66 -12.24 7.34
CA LYS A 62 -14.39 -12.04 8.77
C LYS A 62 -13.06 -11.31 8.99
N ASP A 63 -11.98 -11.79 8.38
CA ASP A 63 -10.64 -11.23 8.58
C ASP A 63 -10.54 -9.79 8.01
N ILE A 64 -11.12 -9.54 6.83
CA ILE A 64 -11.22 -8.19 6.21
C ILE A 64 -12.05 -7.24 7.08
N SER A 65 -13.23 -7.68 7.51
CA SER A 65 -14.13 -6.89 8.37
C SER A 65 -13.47 -6.53 9.70
N THR A 66 -12.74 -7.46 10.33
CA THR A 66 -12.00 -7.17 11.55
C THR A 66 -10.90 -6.13 11.30
N ALA A 67 -10.15 -6.23 10.20
CA ALA A 67 -9.15 -5.22 9.87
C ALA A 67 -9.75 -3.82 9.68
N PHE A 68 -10.87 -3.69 8.95
CA PHE A 68 -11.57 -2.41 8.79
C PHE A 68 -12.02 -1.83 10.14
N ILE A 69 -12.64 -2.64 11.00
CA ILE A 69 -13.13 -2.20 12.32
C ILE A 69 -11.97 -1.75 13.21
N THR A 70 -10.93 -2.59 13.35
CA THR A 70 -9.81 -2.30 14.26
C THR A 70 -9.01 -1.09 13.80
N GLN A 71 -8.85 -0.90 12.50
CA GLN A 71 -8.10 0.21 11.92
C GLN A 71 -8.95 1.47 11.68
N LYS A 72 -10.25 1.40 11.98
CA LYS A 72 -11.23 2.49 11.75
C LYS A 72 -11.24 2.97 10.31
N ILE A 73 -11.14 2.02 9.38
CA ILE A 73 -11.25 2.28 7.94
C ILE A 73 -12.70 2.05 7.54
N ASP A 74 -13.28 3.02 6.83
CA ASP A 74 -14.65 2.90 6.36
C ASP A 74 -14.79 1.79 5.33
N PRO A 75 -15.69 0.81 5.54
CA PRO A 75 -15.89 -0.32 4.64
C PRO A 75 -16.78 0.07 3.44
N THR A 76 -16.41 1.14 2.72
CA THR A 76 -17.09 1.53 1.48
C THR A 76 -16.89 0.44 0.41
N THR A 77 -17.82 0.35 -0.55
CA THR A 77 -17.67 -0.57 -1.70
C THR A 77 -16.32 -0.37 -2.40
N GLU A 78 -15.86 0.88 -2.50
CA GLU A 78 -14.56 1.22 -3.07
C GLU A 78 -13.40 0.60 -2.28
N ASN A 79 -13.38 0.77 -0.94
CA ASN A 79 -12.34 0.20 -0.09
C ASN A 79 -12.39 -1.33 -0.06
N ILE A 80 -13.59 -1.93 -0.03
CA ILE A 80 -13.77 -3.38 -0.12
C ILE A 80 -13.18 -3.88 -1.45
N CYS A 81 -13.57 -3.28 -2.57
CA CYS A 81 -13.08 -3.70 -3.88
C CYS A 81 -11.58 -3.48 -4.08
N ALA A 82 -10.99 -2.43 -3.50
CA ALA A 82 -9.55 -2.22 -3.48
C ALA A 82 -8.81 -3.36 -2.75
N VAL A 83 -9.29 -3.74 -1.56
CA VAL A 83 -8.71 -4.83 -0.76
C VAL A 83 -8.84 -6.17 -1.47
N LEU A 84 -10.02 -6.48 -2.02
CA LEU A 84 -10.26 -7.72 -2.75
C LEU A 84 -9.39 -7.80 -4.01
N ALA A 85 -9.24 -6.69 -4.75
CA ALA A 85 -8.43 -6.64 -5.96
C ALA A 85 -6.94 -6.87 -5.70
N VAL A 86 -6.37 -6.25 -4.65
CA VAL A 86 -4.97 -6.50 -4.24
C VAL A 86 -4.80 -7.94 -3.77
N THR A 87 -5.72 -8.46 -2.95
CA THR A 87 -5.67 -9.85 -2.46
C THR A 87 -5.71 -10.86 -3.61
N GLU A 88 -6.57 -10.61 -4.62
CA GLU A 88 -6.67 -11.45 -5.80
C GLU A 88 -5.39 -11.38 -6.66
N GLN A 89 -4.81 -10.19 -6.81
CA GLN A 89 -3.58 -10.00 -7.58
C GLN A 89 -2.37 -10.67 -6.92
N GLU A 90 -2.24 -10.56 -5.60
CA GLU A 90 -1.05 -11.02 -4.87
C GLU A 90 -1.06 -12.52 -4.60
N SER A 91 -2.24 -13.08 -4.29
CA SER A 91 -2.32 -14.47 -3.84
C SER A 91 -3.46 -15.28 -4.43
N ASN A 92 -4.34 -14.66 -5.22
CA ASN A 92 -5.57 -15.29 -5.71
C ASN A 92 -6.37 -15.93 -4.55
N PHE A 93 -6.48 -15.22 -3.42
CA PHE A 93 -7.10 -15.71 -2.18
C PHE A 93 -6.50 -17.02 -1.65
N ASN A 94 -5.18 -17.13 -1.68
CA ASN A 94 -4.45 -18.25 -1.08
C ASN A 94 -3.29 -17.74 -0.21
N ALA A 95 -3.51 -17.67 1.11
CA ALA A 95 -2.52 -17.19 2.07
C ALA A 95 -1.21 -18.02 2.11
N ASN A 96 -1.21 -19.24 1.58
CA ASN A 96 -0.06 -20.13 1.52
C ASN A 96 0.14 -20.70 0.12
N ALA A 97 0.07 -19.83 -0.90
CA ALA A 97 0.19 -20.25 -2.29
C ALA A 97 1.53 -20.97 -2.54
N PRO A 98 1.52 -22.13 -3.21
CA PRO A 98 2.75 -22.82 -3.56
C PRO A 98 3.52 -22.03 -4.62
N VAL A 99 4.84 -21.96 -4.47
CA VAL A 99 5.76 -21.39 -5.46
C VAL A 99 6.39 -22.55 -6.25
N PRO A 100 6.08 -22.70 -7.55
CA PRO A 100 6.65 -23.76 -8.36
C PRO A 100 8.19 -23.71 -8.35
N GLY A 101 8.82 -24.85 -8.04
CA GLY A 101 10.27 -24.97 -8.03
C GLY A 101 10.99 -24.25 -6.88
N LEU A 102 10.29 -23.83 -5.82
CA LEU A 102 10.87 -23.05 -4.72
C LEU A 102 12.13 -23.67 -4.11
N GLY A 103 12.17 -24.99 -3.87
CA GLY A 103 13.37 -25.66 -3.36
C GLY A 103 14.60 -25.46 -4.24
N LYS A 104 14.44 -25.54 -5.57
CA LYS A 104 15.55 -25.28 -6.52
C LYS A 104 15.99 -23.82 -6.49
N ILE A 105 15.04 -22.89 -6.36
CA ILE A 105 15.34 -21.45 -6.25
C ILE A 105 16.10 -21.16 -4.94
N ALA A 106 15.66 -21.74 -3.83
CA ALA A 106 16.29 -21.59 -2.52
C ALA A 106 17.74 -22.12 -2.55
N TRP A 107 17.97 -23.33 -3.07
CA TRP A 107 19.31 -23.89 -3.22
C TRP A 107 20.21 -23.03 -4.12
N LYS A 108 19.70 -22.55 -5.26
CA LYS A 108 20.45 -21.66 -6.14
C LYS A 108 20.92 -20.39 -5.42
N GLU A 109 20.06 -19.79 -4.59
CA GLU A 109 20.43 -18.59 -3.83
C GLU A 109 21.41 -18.90 -2.69
N ILE A 110 21.26 -20.04 -2.00
CA ILE A 110 22.20 -20.51 -0.99
C ILE A 110 23.60 -20.72 -1.60
N ASP A 111 23.67 -21.44 -2.72
CA ASP A 111 24.93 -21.72 -3.42
C ASP A 111 25.58 -20.44 -3.94
N ARG A 112 24.77 -19.49 -4.46
CA ARG A 112 25.23 -18.18 -4.92
C ARG A 112 25.87 -17.39 -3.77
N ARG A 113 25.20 -17.29 -2.62
CA ARG A 113 25.73 -16.59 -1.43
C ARG A 113 26.97 -17.27 -0.86
N ALA A 114 27.02 -18.59 -0.87
CA ALA A 114 28.20 -19.35 -0.45
C ALA A 114 29.41 -19.04 -1.35
N ALA A 115 29.19 -19.00 -2.67
CA ALA A 115 30.23 -18.65 -3.64
C ALA A 115 30.75 -17.21 -3.46
N GLU A 116 29.89 -16.24 -3.11
CA GLU A 116 30.31 -14.85 -2.82
C GLU A 116 31.33 -14.74 -1.68
N VAL A 117 31.30 -15.69 -0.74
CA VAL A 117 32.25 -15.77 0.38
C VAL A 117 33.25 -16.93 0.23
N HIS A 118 33.41 -17.46 -0.98
CA HIS A 118 34.37 -18.52 -1.34
C HIS A 118 34.19 -19.84 -0.56
N ILE A 119 32.96 -20.16 -0.14
CA ILE A 119 32.62 -21.44 0.49
C ILE A 119 32.13 -22.42 -0.59
N PRO A 120 32.79 -23.58 -0.77
CA PRO A 120 32.32 -24.63 -1.68
C PRO A 120 30.91 -25.14 -1.37
N ALA A 121 30.06 -25.27 -2.40
CA ALA A 121 28.66 -25.71 -2.25
C ALA A 121 28.52 -27.05 -1.49
N PHE A 122 29.39 -28.03 -1.75
CA PHE A 122 29.32 -29.33 -1.08
C PHE A 122 29.48 -29.24 0.45
N LEU A 123 30.23 -28.25 0.96
CA LEU A 123 30.37 -28.03 2.41
C LEU A 123 29.05 -27.52 2.99
N VAL A 124 28.40 -26.57 2.31
CA VAL A 124 27.10 -26.02 2.73
C VAL A 124 26.02 -27.11 2.72
N HIS A 125 25.94 -27.89 1.64
CA HIS A 125 24.99 -29.00 1.52
C HIS A 125 25.21 -30.05 2.62
N THR A 126 26.47 -30.33 2.97
CA THR A 126 26.80 -31.26 4.07
C THR A 126 26.42 -30.68 5.42
N ALA A 127 26.70 -29.40 5.67
CA ALA A 127 26.34 -28.72 6.91
C ALA A 127 24.81 -28.67 7.12
N LEU A 128 24.03 -28.55 6.05
CA LEU A 128 22.56 -28.53 6.12
C LEU A 128 21.93 -29.92 6.30
N LYS A 129 22.72 -31.00 6.35
CA LYS A 129 22.22 -32.33 6.76
C LYS A 129 21.95 -32.46 8.25
N ILE A 130 22.30 -31.46 9.06
CA ILE A 130 21.94 -31.44 10.47
C ILE A 130 20.41 -31.50 10.63
N ASN A 131 19.97 -32.23 11.65
CA ASN A 131 18.55 -32.38 11.93
C ASN A 131 17.99 -31.08 12.50
N SER A 132 16.83 -30.69 11.99
CA SER A 132 16.03 -29.61 12.53
C SER A 132 15.11 -30.11 13.67
N PRO A 133 14.42 -29.22 14.40
CA PRO A 133 13.57 -29.62 15.53
C PRO A 133 12.44 -30.62 15.20
N ASN A 134 12.06 -30.76 13.93
CA ASN A 134 11.03 -31.71 13.49
C ASN A 134 11.59 -33.09 13.08
N GLY A 135 12.87 -33.34 13.31
CA GLY A 135 13.54 -34.61 13.04
C GLY A 135 14.02 -34.82 11.60
N LYS A 136 13.62 -33.97 10.65
CA LYS A 136 14.17 -33.95 9.27
C LYS A 136 15.39 -33.05 9.19
N SER A 137 16.29 -33.34 8.25
CA SER A 137 17.42 -32.46 7.96
C SER A 137 16.95 -31.14 7.33
N TYR A 138 17.73 -30.07 7.48
CA TYR A 138 17.41 -28.81 6.77
C TYR A 138 17.46 -28.99 5.26
N SER A 139 18.37 -29.83 4.74
CA SER A 139 18.42 -30.19 3.32
C SER A 139 17.11 -30.82 2.85
N ASP A 140 16.57 -31.81 3.57
CA ASP A 140 15.31 -32.48 3.19
C ASP A 140 14.14 -31.49 3.21
N ARG A 141 14.13 -30.57 4.18
CA ARG A 141 13.10 -29.53 4.27
C ARG A 141 13.19 -28.54 3.10
N LEU A 142 14.39 -28.12 2.72
CA LEU A 142 14.63 -27.23 1.57
C LEU A 142 14.28 -27.91 0.24
N ASP A 143 14.60 -29.19 0.07
CA ASP A 143 14.25 -29.95 -1.15
C ASP A 143 12.75 -30.04 -1.39
N ASN A 144 11.98 -30.12 -0.29
CA ASN A 144 10.55 -30.34 -0.32
C ASN A 144 9.73 -29.05 -0.09
N VAL A 145 10.36 -27.91 0.12
CA VAL A 145 9.69 -26.64 0.42
C VAL A 145 8.79 -26.22 -0.75
N ARG A 146 7.54 -25.88 -0.44
CA ARG A 146 6.52 -25.50 -1.44
C ARG A 146 6.07 -24.07 -1.31
N SER A 147 6.18 -23.45 -0.15
CA SER A 147 5.73 -22.06 0.05
C SER A 147 6.76 -21.18 0.77
N GLU A 148 6.59 -19.87 0.61
CA GLU A 148 7.42 -18.88 1.32
C GLU A 148 7.28 -18.98 2.84
N LYS A 149 6.08 -19.33 3.32
CA LYS A 149 5.83 -19.56 4.74
C LYS A 149 6.69 -20.70 5.27
N GLU A 150 6.75 -21.82 4.54
CA GLU A 150 7.60 -22.96 4.90
C GLU A 150 9.07 -22.58 4.85
N LEU A 151 9.50 -21.84 3.82
CA LEU A 151 10.88 -21.37 3.69
C LEU A 151 11.27 -20.43 4.84
N SER A 152 10.39 -19.50 5.22
CA SER A 152 10.61 -18.63 6.38
C SER A 152 10.71 -19.44 7.66
N ALA A 153 9.85 -20.44 7.86
CA ALA A 153 9.89 -21.30 9.05
C ALA A 153 11.18 -22.16 9.11
N ILE A 154 11.66 -22.65 7.97
CA ILE A 154 12.96 -23.35 7.88
C ILE A 154 14.09 -22.42 8.34
N PHE A 155 14.10 -21.17 7.87
CA PHE A 155 15.12 -20.19 8.26
C PHE A 155 15.03 -19.84 9.75
N ASP A 156 13.82 -19.58 10.25
CA ASP A 156 13.58 -19.21 11.64
C ASP A 156 13.98 -20.34 12.60
N ASP A 157 13.68 -21.60 12.25
CA ASP A 157 14.14 -22.77 13.01
C ASP A 157 15.67 -22.87 12.99
N PHE A 158 16.31 -22.58 11.85
CA PHE A 158 17.76 -22.69 11.70
C PHE A 158 18.50 -21.71 12.62
N ILE A 159 18.14 -20.43 12.57
CA ILE A 159 18.76 -19.42 13.43
C ILE A 159 18.32 -19.56 14.90
N GLY A 160 17.19 -20.20 15.16
CA GLY A 160 16.70 -20.51 16.50
C GLY A 160 17.55 -21.54 17.25
N MET A 161 18.39 -22.32 16.57
CA MET A 161 19.31 -23.27 17.20
C MET A 161 20.45 -22.58 17.97
N VAL A 162 20.77 -21.33 17.63
CA VAL A 162 21.84 -20.56 18.26
C VAL A 162 21.24 -19.59 19.27
N PRO A 163 21.76 -19.51 20.52
CA PRO A 163 21.32 -18.50 21.48
C PRO A 163 21.38 -17.10 20.87
N MET A 164 20.31 -16.31 21.05
CA MET A 164 20.15 -14.98 20.43
C MET A 164 20.14 -14.96 18.88
N GLY A 165 20.14 -16.11 18.20
CA GLY A 165 20.25 -16.17 16.74
C GLY A 165 19.11 -15.44 16.02
N GLN A 166 17.89 -15.45 16.57
CA GLN A 166 16.78 -14.64 16.06
C GLN A 166 17.08 -13.13 16.10
N LYS A 167 17.68 -12.64 17.19
CA LYS A 167 18.03 -11.23 17.36
C LYS A 167 19.20 -10.80 16.46
N LEU A 168 20.15 -11.71 16.23
CA LEU A 168 21.37 -11.44 15.47
C LEU A 168 21.19 -11.65 13.95
N PHE A 169 20.40 -12.64 13.56
CA PHE A 169 20.34 -13.14 12.18
C PHE A 169 18.94 -13.13 11.56
N GLY A 170 17.89 -12.73 12.29
CA GLY A 170 16.52 -12.69 11.75
C GLY A 170 16.35 -11.80 10.50
N ASN A 171 17.15 -10.75 10.40
CA ASN A 171 17.18 -9.85 9.23
C ASN A 171 17.82 -10.48 7.98
N LEU A 172 18.49 -11.64 8.12
CA LEU A 172 19.07 -12.39 7.01
C LEU A 172 18.08 -13.34 6.35
N ASN A 173 16.86 -13.47 6.90
CA ASN A 173 15.80 -14.29 6.32
C ASN A 173 15.49 -13.75 4.91
N PRO A 174 15.61 -14.57 3.84
CA PRO A 174 15.44 -14.10 2.46
C PRO A 174 13.99 -13.76 2.11
N VAL A 175 13.03 -14.16 2.94
CA VAL A 175 11.61 -13.86 2.75
C VAL A 175 11.27 -12.59 3.54
N HIS A 176 11.09 -11.48 2.83
CA HIS A 176 10.80 -10.18 3.42
C HIS A 176 9.33 -9.77 3.33
N THR A 177 8.55 -10.41 2.45
CA THR A 177 7.11 -10.20 2.28
C THR A 177 6.36 -11.51 2.48
N GLY A 178 5.08 -11.45 2.83
CA GLY A 178 4.30 -12.67 2.97
C GLY A 178 2.80 -12.47 3.13
N GLY A 179 2.12 -13.62 3.20
CA GLY A 179 0.67 -13.67 3.37
C GLY A 179 -0.12 -13.31 2.12
N PRO A 180 -1.46 -13.24 2.24
CA PRO A 180 -2.36 -13.08 1.10
C PRO A 180 -2.28 -11.74 0.37
N MET A 181 -1.65 -10.73 0.96
CA MET A 181 -1.42 -9.43 0.34
C MET A 181 0.09 -9.11 0.18
N GLN A 182 0.99 -10.08 0.39
CA GLN A 182 2.45 -9.90 0.18
C GLN A 182 3.04 -8.66 0.89
N VAL A 183 2.61 -8.41 2.13
CA VAL A 183 3.06 -7.26 2.91
C VAL A 183 4.46 -7.49 3.50
N SER A 184 5.27 -6.42 3.56
CA SER A 184 6.60 -6.45 4.18
C SER A 184 6.51 -6.79 5.67
N VAL A 185 7.37 -7.71 6.12
CA VAL A 185 7.52 -8.08 7.55
C VAL A 185 7.97 -6.88 8.38
N ALA A 186 8.91 -6.08 7.87
CA ALA A 186 9.38 -4.88 8.57
C ALA A 186 8.26 -3.84 8.74
N PHE A 187 7.41 -3.67 7.72
CA PHE A 187 6.22 -2.84 7.83
C PHE A 187 5.26 -3.39 8.89
N ALA A 188 4.95 -4.69 8.85
CA ALA A 188 4.07 -5.32 9.81
C ALA A 188 4.58 -5.18 11.27
N GLU A 189 5.88 -5.36 11.49
CA GLU A 189 6.51 -5.15 12.80
C GLU A 189 6.35 -3.70 13.27
N SER A 190 6.54 -2.71 12.38
CA SER A 190 6.30 -1.29 12.70
C SER A 190 4.83 -0.95 13.02
N LYS A 191 3.89 -1.82 12.58
CA LYS A 191 2.44 -1.65 12.73
C LYS A 191 1.81 -2.66 13.69
N ALA A 192 2.62 -3.39 14.45
CA ALA A 192 2.15 -4.43 15.36
C ALA A 192 1.30 -3.88 16.52
N SER A 193 1.50 -2.61 16.89
CA SER A 193 0.70 -1.96 17.92
C SER A 193 -0.77 -1.87 17.49
N GLY A 194 -1.67 -2.41 18.32
CA GLY A 194 -3.10 -2.46 18.02
C GLY A 194 -3.56 -3.67 17.21
N TYR A 195 -2.67 -4.65 16.97
CA TYR A 195 -3.05 -5.93 16.40
C TYR A 195 -4.07 -6.66 17.31
N PRO A 196 -5.26 -7.06 16.80
CA PRO A 196 -6.38 -7.46 17.67
C PRO A 196 -6.35 -8.94 18.08
N TYR A 197 -5.36 -9.72 17.62
CA TYR A 197 -5.28 -11.15 17.89
C TYR A 197 -4.07 -11.49 18.75
N PRO A 198 -4.15 -12.56 19.57
CA PRO A 198 -2.98 -13.14 20.21
C PRO A 198 -1.96 -13.57 19.16
N ILE A 199 -0.71 -13.16 19.37
CA ILE A 199 0.42 -13.51 18.51
C ILE A 199 1.01 -14.82 19.00
N ASP A 200 0.99 -15.85 18.16
CA ASP A 200 1.70 -17.12 18.39
C ASP A 200 3.10 -17.05 17.76
N GLY A 201 4.10 -16.71 18.58
CA GLY A 201 5.49 -16.54 18.14
C GLY A 201 5.81 -15.10 17.77
N THR A 202 6.00 -14.81 16.49
CA THR A 202 6.49 -13.52 15.99
C THR A 202 5.51 -12.85 15.01
N ILE A 203 5.64 -11.53 14.84
CA ILE A 203 4.88 -10.79 13.83
C ILE A 203 5.17 -11.33 12.42
N ARG A 204 6.42 -11.69 12.14
CA ARG A 204 6.82 -12.40 10.92
C ARG A 204 5.93 -13.62 10.65
N ARG A 205 5.76 -14.50 11.64
CA ARG A 205 4.91 -15.70 11.48
C ARG A 205 3.44 -15.32 11.27
N GLU A 206 2.99 -14.29 11.96
CA GLU A 206 1.62 -13.79 11.84
C GLU A 206 1.32 -13.18 10.45
N VAL A 207 2.29 -12.53 9.80
CA VAL A 207 2.16 -12.04 8.41
C VAL A 207 1.77 -13.16 7.44
N PHE A 208 2.28 -14.38 7.64
CA PHE A 208 1.92 -15.55 6.82
C PHE A 208 0.60 -16.23 7.21
N SER A 209 -0.12 -15.70 8.19
CA SER A 209 -1.50 -16.11 8.49
C SER A 209 -2.46 -15.33 7.58
N ARG A 210 -3.67 -15.86 7.33
CA ARG A 210 -4.68 -15.11 6.56
C ARG A 210 -5.04 -13.81 7.28
N ARG A 211 -5.43 -13.90 8.55
CA ARG A 211 -5.82 -12.74 9.37
C ARG A 211 -4.71 -11.69 9.51
N GLY A 212 -3.46 -12.12 9.69
CA GLY A 212 -2.33 -11.23 9.89
C GLY A 212 -1.94 -10.53 8.59
N GLY A 213 -1.79 -11.29 7.51
CA GLY A 213 -1.49 -10.69 6.21
C GLY A 213 -2.63 -9.82 5.67
N MET A 214 -3.90 -10.14 5.96
CA MET A 214 -5.02 -9.23 5.67
C MET A 214 -4.94 -7.96 6.52
N TYR A 215 -4.71 -8.07 7.84
CA TYR A 215 -4.62 -6.90 8.72
C TYR A 215 -3.51 -5.94 8.28
N PHE A 216 -2.28 -6.44 8.16
CA PHE A 216 -1.13 -5.60 7.79
C PHE A 216 -1.19 -5.16 6.32
N GLY A 217 -1.70 -6.00 5.43
CA GLY A 217 -1.90 -5.64 4.02
C GLY A 217 -2.94 -4.54 3.82
N ILE A 218 -4.05 -4.58 4.56
CA ILE A 218 -5.08 -3.51 4.54
C ILE A 218 -4.52 -2.22 5.15
N ALA A 219 -3.72 -2.31 6.22
CA ALA A 219 -3.03 -1.16 6.79
C ALA A 219 -2.03 -0.54 5.79
N HIS A 220 -1.33 -1.37 5.02
CA HIS A 220 -0.44 -0.90 3.95
C HIS A 220 -1.24 -0.22 2.83
N LEU A 221 -2.34 -0.83 2.37
CA LEU A 221 -3.12 -0.27 1.28
C LEU A 221 -3.85 1.03 1.66
N LEU A 222 -4.56 1.04 2.79
CA LEU A 222 -5.55 2.06 3.13
C LEU A 222 -5.20 2.84 4.40
N GLY A 223 -4.24 2.39 5.20
CA GLY A 223 -3.89 2.95 6.51
C GLY A 223 -3.04 4.23 6.46
N TYR A 224 -2.98 4.91 5.32
CA TYR A 224 -2.29 6.18 5.17
C TYR A 224 -3.12 7.20 4.36
N PRO A 225 -3.13 8.48 4.77
CA PRO A 225 -3.90 9.52 4.10
C PRO A 225 -3.25 9.91 2.76
N THR A 226 -4.06 10.19 1.75
CA THR A 226 -3.61 10.61 0.41
C THR A 226 -4.60 11.62 -0.17
N HIS A 227 -4.15 12.47 -1.09
CA HIS A 227 -5.02 13.31 -1.91
C HIS A 227 -5.10 12.83 -3.37
N TYR A 228 -4.92 11.54 -3.62
CA TYR A 228 -4.94 10.99 -4.97
C TYR A 228 -6.31 11.16 -5.62
N SER A 229 -6.33 11.55 -6.89
CA SER A 229 -7.57 11.71 -7.65
C SER A 229 -8.19 10.37 -8.08
N GLU A 230 -7.34 9.34 -8.20
CA GLU A 230 -7.72 8.02 -8.68
C GLU A 230 -7.09 6.91 -7.80
N PRO A 231 -7.82 5.81 -7.52
CA PRO A 231 -7.30 4.68 -6.73
C PRO A 231 -6.02 4.04 -7.30
N ILE A 232 -5.81 4.14 -8.61
CA ILE A 232 -4.66 3.53 -9.29
C ILE A 232 -3.30 3.97 -8.70
N TYR A 233 -3.19 5.21 -8.22
CA TYR A 233 -1.96 5.71 -7.60
C TYR A 233 -1.71 5.07 -6.23
N ARG A 234 -2.78 4.73 -5.50
CA ARG A 234 -2.65 3.96 -4.26
C ARG A 234 -2.21 2.52 -4.53
N PHE A 235 -2.62 1.92 -5.66
CA PHE A 235 -2.12 0.60 -6.07
C PHE A 235 -0.66 0.63 -6.51
N ALA A 236 -0.24 1.72 -7.15
CA ALA A 236 1.15 1.95 -7.46
C ALA A 236 1.99 2.11 -6.18
N ASP A 237 1.53 2.91 -5.22
CA ASP A 237 2.17 3.07 -3.91
C ASP A 237 2.20 1.75 -3.11
N TYR A 238 1.18 0.90 -3.24
CA TYR A 238 1.19 -0.41 -2.57
C TYR A 238 2.43 -1.22 -2.94
N ASN A 239 2.80 -1.18 -4.21
CA ASN A 239 3.92 -1.90 -4.77
C ASN A 239 5.26 -1.14 -4.66
N ALA A 240 5.24 0.19 -4.80
CA ALA A 240 6.44 1.03 -4.86
C ALA A 240 6.83 1.69 -3.52
N GLY A 241 5.95 1.62 -2.51
CA GLY A 241 6.12 2.33 -1.24
C GLY A 241 5.19 3.53 -1.10
N PHE A 242 4.93 3.92 0.15
CA PHE A 242 4.00 5.00 0.45
C PHE A 242 4.44 6.29 -0.22
N TYR A 243 3.48 6.94 -0.90
CA TYR A 243 3.64 8.21 -1.58
C TYR A 243 4.52 8.20 -2.83
N ALA A 244 4.93 7.02 -3.31
CA ALA A 244 5.76 6.90 -4.51
C ALA A 244 5.14 7.62 -5.72
N SER A 245 3.82 7.55 -5.92
CA SER A 245 3.15 8.14 -7.09
C SER A 245 3.20 9.66 -7.11
N ARG A 246 2.92 10.33 -5.98
CA ARG A 246 3.05 11.79 -5.90
C ARG A 246 4.51 12.24 -5.95
N ASN A 247 5.41 11.43 -5.39
CA ASN A 247 6.83 11.74 -5.35
C ASN A 247 7.47 11.58 -6.73
N ALA A 248 7.03 10.61 -7.54
CA ALA A 248 7.43 10.46 -8.94
C ALA A 248 7.01 11.70 -9.76
N ALA A 249 5.81 12.24 -9.52
CA ALA A 249 5.36 13.49 -10.14
C ALA A 249 6.21 14.70 -9.70
N PHE A 250 6.62 14.75 -8.42
CA PHE A 250 7.55 15.75 -7.92
C PHE A 250 8.92 15.63 -8.62
N GLN A 251 9.49 14.43 -8.71
CA GLN A 251 10.72 14.18 -9.46
C GLN A 251 10.58 14.59 -10.94
N GLN A 252 9.43 14.34 -11.57
CA GLN A 252 9.17 14.77 -12.95
C GLN A 252 9.19 16.30 -13.09
N ALA A 253 8.58 17.03 -12.15
CA ALA A 253 8.62 18.49 -12.12
C ALA A 253 10.04 19.01 -11.92
N VAL A 254 10.78 18.44 -10.96
CA VAL A 254 12.19 18.79 -10.70
C VAL A 254 13.07 18.50 -11.93
N SER A 255 12.87 17.36 -12.58
CA SER A 255 13.62 16.97 -13.77
C SER A 255 13.45 17.98 -14.90
N ARG A 256 12.22 18.41 -15.17
CA ARG A 256 11.91 19.44 -16.18
C ARG A 256 12.51 20.79 -15.83
N LEU A 257 12.41 21.20 -14.57
CA LEU A 257 12.89 22.52 -14.12
C LEU A 257 14.41 22.65 -14.07
N SER A 258 15.10 21.56 -13.72
CA SER A 258 16.55 21.52 -13.51
C SER A 258 17.35 21.03 -14.72
N GLY A 259 16.69 20.39 -15.69
CA GLY A 259 17.33 19.70 -16.81
C GLY A 259 18.04 18.38 -16.44
N VAL A 260 17.94 17.93 -15.18
CA VAL A 260 18.53 16.67 -14.72
C VAL A 260 17.57 15.52 -14.99
N LYS A 261 18.02 14.47 -15.67
CA LYS A 261 17.23 13.24 -15.85
C LYS A 261 17.15 12.48 -14.51
N LEU A 262 15.93 12.31 -13.99
CA LEU A 262 15.64 11.52 -12.77
C LEU A 262 14.93 10.22 -13.15
N ALA A 263 14.96 9.24 -12.25
CA ALA A 263 14.39 7.90 -12.47
C ALA A 263 12.86 7.87 -12.43
N LEU A 264 12.22 8.81 -11.74
CA LEU A 264 10.77 8.87 -11.54
C LEU A 264 10.22 7.65 -10.78
N ASP A 265 11.01 7.16 -9.82
CA ASP A 265 10.72 6.02 -8.95
C ASP A 265 9.93 6.42 -7.68
N GLY A 266 9.86 7.70 -7.34
CA GLY A 266 9.24 8.17 -6.09
C GLY A 266 10.20 8.30 -4.92
N ASP A 267 11.47 7.91 -5.08
CA ASP A 267 12.50 8.04 -4.05
C ASP A 267 13.09 9.46 -4.04
N VAL A 268 12.56 10.28 -3.15
CA VAL A 268 12.99 11.68 -3.01
C VAL A 268 14.16 11.87 -2.04
N VAL A 269 14.50 10.83 -1.28
CA VAL A 269 15.60 10.80 -0.31
C VAL A 269 16.61 9.72 -0.67
N SER A 270 17.87 9.91 -0.22
CA SER A 270 18.84 8.82 -0.21
C SER A 270 18.89 8.20 1.19
N TYR A 271 18.92 6.87 1.24
CA TYR A 271 19.19 6.10 2.45
C TYR A 271 20.69 5.81 2.65
N SER A 272 21.56 6.48 1.88
CA SER A 272 23.01 6.46 2.04
C SER A 272 23.52 7.71 2.76
N ASP A 273 24.78 7.71 3.17
CA ASP A 273 25.45 8.90 3.73
C ASP A 273 25.68 10.02 2.69
N THR A 274 25.33 9.77 1.41
CA THR A 274 25.51 10.72 0.32
C THR A 274 24.20 11.38 -0.11
N THR A 275 24.29 12.63 -0.60
CA THR A 275 23.13 13.35 -1.11
C THR A 275 22.56 12.66 -2.36
N GLY A 276 21.26 12.33 -2.32
CA GLY A 276 20.58 11.67 -3.44
C GLY A 276 20.45 12.52 -4.70
N LYS A 277 20.26 11.87 -5.85
CA LYS A 277 20.11 12.56 -7.15
C LYS A 277 18.94 13.55 -7.18
N THR A 278 17.80 13.17 -6.58
CA THR A 278 16.63 14.05 -6.45
C THR A 278 17.00 15.32 -5.68
N GLU A 279 17.62 15.18 -4.51
CA GLU A 279 18.03 16.31 -3.69
C GLU A 279 19.04 17.22 -4.42
N MET A 280 20.05 16.65 -5.09
CA MET A 280 20.99 17.43 -5.89
C MET A 280 20.27 18.24 -6.99
N ALA A 281 19.27 17.65 -7.65
CA ALA A 281 18.50 18.33 -8.69
C ALA A 281 17.64 19.48 -8.11
N VAL A 282 17.03 19.29 -6.94
CA VAL A 282 16.30 20.36 -6.24
C VAL A 282 17.25 21.47 -5.78
N ARG A 283 18.44 21.13 -5.27
CA ARG A 283 19.46 22.12 -4.87
C ARG A 283 19.94 23.00 -6.02
N ARG A 284 19.93 22.51 -7.27
CA ARG A 284 20.19 23.37 -8.47
C ARG A 284 19.12 24.46 -8.67
N LEU A 285 17.93 24.26 -8.13
CA LEU A 285 16.82 25.22 -8.16
C LEU A 285 16.80 26.15 -6.95
N SER A 286 17.66 25.94 -5.94
CA SER A 286 17.68 26.69 -4.66
C SER A 286 17.55 28.21 -4.82
N LYS A 287 18.35 28.83 -5.71
CA LYS A 287 18.29 30.27 -5.99
C LYS A 287 16.95 30.72 -6.59
N ARG A 288 16.33 29.89 -7.44
CA ARG A 288 15.01 30.17 -8.06
C ARG A 288 13.87 29.96 -7.08
N LEU A 289 14.05 29.09 -6.09
CA LEU A 289 13.08 28.78 -5.04
C LEU A 289 13.27 29.67 -3.81
N SER A 290 14.38 30.40 -3.68
CA SER A 290 14.77 31.13 -2.48
C SER A 290 14.79 30.24 -1.22
N LEU A 291 15.31 29.02 -1.37
CA LEU A 291 15.45 28.04 -0.27
C LEU A 291 16.91 27.68 -0.03
N SER A 292 17.27 27.46 1.24
CA SER A 292 18.59 26.93 1.59
C SER A 292 18.70 25.43 1.27
N ASN A 293 19.92 24.92 1.10
CA ASN A 293 20.13 23.47 0.90
C ASN A 293 19.68 22.66 2.13
N SER A 294 19.79 23.22 3.34
CA SER A 294 19.30 22.59 4.57
C SER A 294 17.78 22.51 4.62
N ASP A 295 17.07 23.55 4.16
CA ASP A 295 15.60 23.51 4.07
C ASP A 295 15.15 22.43 3.09
N ILE A 296 15.78 22.36 1.91
CA ILE A 296 15.51 21.34 0.90
C ILE A 296 15.71 19.94 1.49
N SER A 297 16.86 19.69 2.14
CA SER A 297 17.17 18.39 2.72
C SER A 297 16.15 17.98 3.80
N ARG A 298 15.82 18.90 4.71
CA ARG A 298 14.82 18.68 5.76
C ARG A 298 13.45 18.37 5.18
N ASP A 299 13.01 19.12 4.18
CA ASP A 299 11.70 18.94 3.56
C ASP A 299 11.62 17.61 2.81
N LEU A 300 12.67 17.21 2.06
CA LEU A 300 12.69 15.94 1.33
C LEU A 300 12.65 14.72 2.27
N ARG A 301 13.20 14.81 3.48
CA ARG A 301 13.08 13.76 4.52
C ARG A 301 11.65 13.43 4.90
N LEU A 302 10.69 14.29 4.57
CA LEU A 302 9.27 14.04 4.76
C LEU A 302 8.63 13.25 3.59
N GLY A 303 9.39 12.82 2.59
CA GLY A 303 8.86 12.19 1.36
C GLY A 303 7.83 11.07 1.56
N GLU A 304 8.01 10.28 2.62
CA GLU A 304 7.10 9.20 3.03
C GLU A 304 5.98 9.64 4.00
N SER A 305 5.77 10.94 4.19
CA SER A 305 4.75 11.53 5.06
C SER A 305 3.84 12.49 4.30
N ILE A 306 2.53 12.50 4.62
CA ILE A 306 1.57 13.47 4.06
C ILE A 306 2.02 14.93 4.19
N ASP A 307 2.85 15.22 5.18
CA ASP A 307 3.34 16.58 5.44
C ASP A 307 4.34 17.09 4.39
N PHE A 308 4.91 16.22 3.54
CA PHE A 308 5.77 16.67 2.44
C PHE A 308 5.06 17.69 1.54
N GLU A 309 3.77 17.46 1.26
CA GLU A 309 2.94 18.35 0.42
C GLU A 309 2.78 19.76 1.02
N LYS A 310 3.00 19.89 2.33
CA LYS A 310 2.87 21.16 3.06
C LYS A 310 4.17 21.96 3.06
N THR A 311 5.29 21.34 2.70
CA THR A 311 6.62 21.96 2.77
C THR A 311 6.80 23.11 1.77
N PRO A 312 7.65 24.10 2.08
CA PRO A 312 8.07 25.11 1.11
C PRO A 312 8.67 24.49 -0.15
N THR A 313 9.53 23.47 -0.01
CA THR A 313 10.15 22.80 -1.17
C THR A 313 9.11 22.25 -2.13
N TRP A 314 8.11 21.51 -1.65
CA TRP A 314 7.02 20.98 -2.48
C TRP A 314 6.25 22.09 -3.18
N LYS A 315 5.74 23.05 -2.41
CA LYS A 315 4.87 24.13 -2.91
C LYS A 315 5.58 24.98 -3.96
N LEU A 316 6.83 25.36 -3.71
CA LEU A 316 7.59 26.26 -4.58
C LEU A 316 8.06 25.55 -5.85
N VAL A 317 8.49 24.29 -5.78
CA VAL A 317 8.81 23.49 -6.98
C VAL A 317 7.60 23.40 -7.89
N PHE A 318 6.43 23.10 -7.34
CA PHE A 318 5.22 22.93 -8.14
C PHE A 318 4.65 24.26 -8.66
N ALA A 319 4.71 25.34 -7.88
CA ALA A 319 4.38 26.68 -8.37
C ALA A 319 5.30 27.11 -9.54
N LEU A 320 6.59 26.84 -9.42
CA LEU A 320 7.56 27.13 -10.48
C LEU A 320 7.33 26.24 -11.72
N ALA A 321 7.01 24.97 -11.53
CA ALA A 321 6.69 24.04 -12.61
C ALA A 321 5.43 24.46 -13.38
N ASP A 322 4.38 24.84 -12.66
CA ASP A 322 3.13 25.30 -13.27
C ASP A 322 3.33 26.59 -14.06
N LYS A 323 4.04 27.55 -13.48
CA LYS A 323 4.40 28.80 -14.16
C LYS A 323 5.20 28.55 -15.43
N THR A 324 6.17 27.63 -15.38
CA THR A 324 7.01 27.30 -16.54
C THR A 324 6.24 26.57 -17.63
N ALA A 325 5.28 25.72 -17.26
CA ALA A 325 4.45 24.96 -18.21
C ALA A 325 3.23 25.74 -18.73
N GLY A 326 2.91 26.89 -18.14
CA GLY A 326 1.70 27.66 -18.44
C GLY A 326 0.39 26.98 -18.00
N LYS A 327 0.47 25.88 -17.25
CA LYS A 327 -0.67 25.09 -16.75
C LYS A 327 -0.25 24.25 -15.55
N LYS A 328 -1.24 23.79 -14.77
CA LYS A 328 -1.01 22.85 -13.67
C LYS A 328 -0.40 21.55 -14.21
N VAL A 329 0.82 21.23 -13.80
CA VAL A 329 1.45 19.94 -14.14
C VAL A 329 0.88 18.82 -13.24
N PRO A 330 1.04 17.53 -13.57
CA PRO A 330 0.57 16.44 -12.71
C PRO A 330 1.16 16.51 -11.29
N ARG A 331 0.40 16.02 -10.30
CA ARG A 331 0.83 15.87 -8.88
C ARG A 331 0.91 14.43 -8.41
N GLU A 332 0.62 13.52 -9.32
CA GLU A 332 0.57 12.08 -9.16
C GLU A 332 0.85 11.47 -10.53
N MET A 333 1.59 10.37 -10.55
CA MET A 333 1.85 9.58 -11.74
C MET A 333 2.25 8.16 -11.34
N LEU A 334 2.16 7.20 -12.26
CA LEU A 334 2.67 5.87 -12.01
C LEU A 334 4.21 5.90 -12.00
N PRO A 335 4.88 5.40 -10.94
CA PRO A 335 6.33 5.33 -10.88
C PRO A 335 6.92 4.45 -11.98
N GLY A 336 8.08 4.86 -12.50
CA GLY A 336 8.84 4.17 -13.54
C GLY A 336 9.71 3.02 -13.02
N ILE A 337 9.20 2.20 -12.11
CA ILE A 337 9.96 1.11 -11.48
C ILE A 337 9.76 -0.21 -12.25
N GLU A 338 10.88 -0.86 -12.57
CA GLU A 338 10.90 -2.25 -13.02
C GLU A 338 10.86 -3.21 -11.82
N LEU A 339 9.99 -4.22 -11.90
CA LEU A 339 9.84 -5.22 -10.86
C LEU A 339 10.87 -6.33 -11.05
N ASN A 340 11.72 -6.51 -10.04
CA ASN A 340 12.81 -7.48 -10.04
C ASN A 340 12.60 -8.48 -8.91
N SER A 341 12.58 -9.78 -9.24
CA SER A 341 12.55 -10.87 -8.26
C SER A 341 13.08 -12.14 -8.91
N PRO A 342 13.73 -13.07 -8.15
CA PRO A 342 14.14 -14.37 -8.68
C PRO A 342 13.00 -15.19 -9.31
N LYS A 343 11.74 -14.83 -9.02
CA LYS A 343 10.53 -15.48 -9.55
C LYS A 343 9.99 -14.85 -10.83
N ILE A 344 10.42 -13.62 -11.15
CA ILE A 344 9.89 -12.85 -12.28
C ILE A 344 10.73 -13.17 -13.53
N THR A 345 10.06 -13.69 -14.56
CA THR A 345 10.68 -14.09 -15.84
C THR A 345 10.37 -13.12 -16.99
N ARG A 346 9.63 -12.04 -16.72
CA ARG A 346 9.19 -11.03 -17.69
C ARG A 346 9.43 -9.63 -17.11
N ASN A 347 9.65 -8.64 -17.97
CA ASN A 347 9.76 -7.25 -17.53
C ASN A 347 8.39 -6.73 -17.08
N LEU A 348 8.15 -6.77 -15.76
CA LEU A 348 6.94 -6.21 -15.14
C LEU A 348 7.28 -4.86 -14.51
N THR A 349 6.29 -3.98 -14.36
CA THR A 349 6.47 -2.63 -13.79
C THR A 349 5.42 -2.34 -12.72
N THR A 350 5.67 -1.34 -11.87
CA THR A 350 4.66 -0.84 -10.93
C THR A 350 3.39 -0.39 -11.66
N ALA A 351 3.53 0.21 -12.85
CA ALA A 351 2.39 0.58 -13.69
C ALA A 351 1.57 -0.64 -14.11
N TRP A 352 2.21 -1.73 -14.52
CA TRP A 352 1.53 -2.99 -14.84
C TRP A 352 0.76 -3.54 -13.63
N PHE A 353 1.40 -3.53 -12.45
CA PHE A 353 0.76 -3.99 -11.22
C PHE A 353 -0.50 -3.16 -10.89
N ALA A 354 -0.35 -1.83 -10.87
CA ALA A 354 -1.43 -0.91 -10.53
C ALA A 354 -2.61 -1.03 -11.52
N GLN A 355 -2.33 -1.17 -12.81
CA GLN A 355 -3.36 -1.38 -13.84
C GLN A 355 -4.11 -2.71 -13.65
N ARG A 356 -3.40 -3.81 -13.35
CA ARG A 356 -4.03 -5.11 -13.09
C ARG A 356 -4.92 -5.08 -11.85
N VAL A 357 -4.47 -4.44 -10.77
CA VAL A 357 -5.29 -4.26 -9.57
C VAL A 357 -6.51 -3.40 -9.89
N ASP A 358 -6.34 -2.29 -10.62
CA ASP A 358 -7.47 -1.42 -10.96
C ASP A 358 -8.50 -2.10 -11.88
N GLU A 359 -8.07 -2.94 -12.83
CA GLU A 359 -8.96 -3.80 -13.63
C GLU A 359 -9.82 -4.70 -12.73
N ARG A 360 -9.19 -5.38 -11.75
CA ARG A 360 -9.89 -6.26 -10.80
C ARG A 360 -10.82 -5.49 -9.89
N ARG A 361 -10.42 -4.30 -9.43
CA ARG A 361 -11.26 -3.40 -8.64
C ARG A 361 -12.49 -2.98 -9.42
N ARG A 362 -12.34 -2.53 -10.67
CA ARG A 362 -13.47 -2.16 -11.53
C ARG A 362 -14.42 -3.33 -11.76
N GLN A 363 -13.90 -4.55 -11.97
CA GLN A 363 -14.72 -5.75 -12.05
C GLN A 363 -15.47 -6.03 -10.75
N CYS A 364 -14.82 -5.89 -9.59
CA CYS A 364 -15.46 -6.00 -8.29
C CYS A 364 -16.63 -5.02 -8.14
N LEU A 365 -16.44 -3.75 -8.52
CA LEU A 365 -17.49 -2.72 -8.45
C LEU A 365 -18.72 -3.07 -9.30
N THR A 366 -18.56 -3.79 -10.41
CA THR A 366 -19.70 -4.23 -11.24
C THR A 366 -20.56 -5.33 -10.58
N ARG A 367 -20.11 -5.92 -9.48
CA ARG A 367 -20.86 -6.92 -8.69
C ARG A 367 -21.65 -6.29 -7.54
N GLY A 368 -21.38 -5.02 -7.21
CA GLY A 368 -21.91 -4.29 -6.06
C GLY A 368 -23.17 -3.50 -6.34
#